data_AF-A0A527XE90-F1
#
_entry.id   AF-A0A527XE90-F1
#
_cell.length_a   1.000
_cell.length_b   1.000
_cell.length_c   1.000
_cell.angle_alpha   90.00
_cell.angle_beta   90.00
_cell.angle_gamma   90.00
#
_symmetry.space_group_name_H-M   'P 1'
#
loop_
_entity.id
_entity.type
_entity.pdbx_description
1 polymer ?
#
loop_
_entity_poly.entity_id
_entity_poly.type
_entity_poly.pdbx_seq_one_letter_code
_entity_poly.pdbx_strand_id
1 'polypeptide(L)' 'LRQPYDVREVIARLVDGSEFDEFKQNYGTTLVTGFAHLHGMPVGILGNNGVLFSESALKGAHFIELCCQRGIP' A
#
# COMPACT_ATOMS: atom_id res chain seq x y z
N LEU A 1 24.69 -8.18 -1.53
CA LEU A 1 24.00 -7.70 -0.31
C LEU A 1 22.51 -7.58 -0.62
N ARG A 2 21.63 -8.25 0.15
CA ARG A 2 20.18 -7.98 0.11
C ARG A 2 19.89 -6.92 1.16
N GLN A 3 19.81 -5.66 0.76
CA GLN A 3 19.47 -4.58 1.67
C GLN A 3 17.95 -4.39 1.70
N PRO A 4 17.32 -4.39 2.88
CA PRO A 4 15.94 -3.94 3.00
C PRO A 4 15.86 -2.47 2.61
N TYR A 5 14.78 -2.09 1.94
CA TYR A 5 14.45 -0.70 1.60
C TYR A 5 13.01 -0.45 2.03
N ASP A 6 12.68 0.81 2.32
CA ASP A 6 11.31 1.18 2.66
C ASP A 6 10.51 1.41 1.37
N VAL A 7 9.48 0.60 1.14
CA VAL A 7 8.61 0.75 -0.03
C VAL A 7 7.87 2.10 -0.05
N ARG A 8 7.67 2.75 1.10
CA ARG A 8 7.05 4.09 1.18
C ARG A 8 7.84 5.14 0.43
N GLU A 9 9.17 5.04 0.42
CA GLU A 9 10.04 5.94 -0.33
C GLU A 9 9.85 5.81 -1.85
N VAL A 10 9.52 4.60 -2.32
CA VAL A 10 9.20 4.36 -3.73
C VAL A 10 7.82 4.93 -4.04
N ILE A 11 6.82 4.64 -3.21
CA ILE A 11 5.44 5.11 -3.37
C ILE A 11 5.40 6.64 -3.42
N ALA A 12 6.05 7.32 -2.49
CA ALA A 12 6.06 8.79 -2.42
C ALA A 12 6.62 9.47 -3.69
N ARG A 13 7.46 8.78 -4.47
CA ARG A 13 8.01 9.29 -5.73
C ARG A 13 7.15 8.96 -6.96
N LEU A 14 6.26 7.98 -6.83
CA LEU A 14 5.37 7.56 -7.91
C LEU A 14 4.05 8.33 -7.87
N VAL A 15 3.50 8.55 -6.69
CA VAL A 15 2.16 9.13 -6.52
C VAL A 15 2.17 10.65 -6.70
N ASP A 16 1.06 11.17 -7.19
CA ASP A 16 0.87 12.60 -7.40
C ASP A 16 0.96 13.33 -6.05
N GLY A 17 1.70 14.44 -6.03
CA GLY A 17 1.87 15.27 -4.82
C GLY A 17 2.62 14.59 -3.67
N SER A 18 3.17 13.39 -3.87
CA SER A 18 3.70 12.54 -2.79
C SER A 18 2.66 12.25 -1.69
N GLU A 19 1.37 12.34 -2.02
CA GLU A 19 0.27 12.11 -1.09
C GLU A 19 -0.13 10.63 -1.08
N PHE A 20 -0.03 10.00 0.10
CA PHE A 20 -0.36 8.60 0.31
C PHE A 20 -1.11 8.44 1.63
N ASP A 21 -2.35 7.95 1.55
CA ASP A 21 -3.18 7.67 2.73
C ASP A 21 -3.05 6.19 3.11
N GLU A 22 -2.23 5.91 4.11
CA GLU A 22 -1.89 4.55 4.51
C GLU A 22 -3.02 3.88 5.31
N PHE A 23 -3.55 2.79 4.75
CA PHE A 23 -4.55 1.95 5.40
C PHE A 23 -3.91 1.04 6.44
N LYS A 24 -4.40 1.09 7.68
CA LYS A 24 -3.94 0.25 8.79
C LYS A 24 -2.41 0.25 8.95
N GLN A 25 -1.77 1.43 8.97
CA GLN A 25 -0.32 1.60 9.08
C GLN A 25 0.34 0.83 10.25
N ASN A 26 -0.38 0.63 11.36
CA ASN A 26 0.12 -0.02 12.58
C ASN A 26 -0.22 -1.53 12.67
N TYR A 27 -0.80 -2.12 11.63
CA TYR A 27 -1.17 -3.54 11.58
C TYR A 27 -0.51 -4.18 10.37
N GLY A 28 0.08 -5.39 10.53
CA GLY A 28 0.77 -6.08 9.44
C GLY A 28 1.79 -5.19 8.72
N THR A 29 2.72 -4.58 9.47
CA THR A 29 3.67 -3.54 9.00
C THR A 29 4.63 -4.01 7.89
N THR A 30 4.73 -5.31 7.69
CA THR A 30 5.47 -5.94 6.57
C THR A 30 4.76 -5.79 5.23
N LEU A 31 3.48 -5.39 5.20
CA LEU A 31 2.74 -5.04 3.99
C LEU A 31 2.19 -3.61 4.14
N VAL A 32 2.69 -2.71 3.31
CA VAL A 32 2.18 -1.34 3.17
C VAL A 32 0.97 -1.38 2.24
N THR A 33 -0.15 -0.80 2.67
CA THR A 33 -1.36 -0.68 1.85
C THR A 33 -1.91 0.72 2.00
N GLY A 34 -2.39 1.33 0.93
CA GLY A 34 -2.99 2.66 1.04
C GLY A 34 -3.50 3.20 -0.28
N PHE A 35 -4.22 4.32 -0.18
CA PHE A 35 -4.81 5.02 -1.33
C PHE A 35 -3.90 6.16 -1.77
N ALA A 36 -3.85 6.39 -3.07
CA ALA A 36 -3.14 7.52 -3.66
C ALA A 36 -3.80 7.93 -4.98
N HIS A 37 -3.24 8.96 -5.62
CA HIS A 37 -3.54 9.29 -7.00
C HIS A 37 -2.28 9.10 -7.86
N LEU A 38 -2.48 8.58 -9.07
CA LEU A 38 -1.44 8.46 -10.09
C LEU A 38 -1.97 9.03 -11.40
N HIS A 39 -1.36 10.11 -11.89
CA HIS A 39 -1.85 10.86 -13.05
C HIS A 39 -3.33 11.27 -12.94
N GLY A 40 -3.76 11.67 -11.74
CA GLY A 40 -5.13 12.08 -11.42
C GLY A 40 -6.13 10.93 -11.24
N MET A 41 -5.70 9.67 -11.43
CA MET A 41 -6.55 8.50 -11.21
C MET A 41 -6.38 7.98 -9.79
N PRO A 42 -7.47 7.70 -9.05
CA PRO A 42 -7.35 7.05 -7.74
C PRO A 42 -6.77 5.65 -7.92
N VAL A 43 -5.83 5.26 -7.07
CA VAL A 43 -5.18 3.94 -7.09
C VAL A 43 -5.03 3.38 -5.67
N GLY A 44 -5.16 2.07 -5.56
CA GLY A 44 -4.88 1.29 -4.36
C GLY A 44 -3.51 0.65 -4.47
N ILE A 45 -2.58 0.98 -3.58
CA ILE A 45 -1.21 0.48 -3.63
C ILE A 45 -1.02 -0.59 -2.56
N LEU A 46 -0.44 -1.72 -2.95
CA LEU A 46 0.06 -2.77 -2.06
C LEU A 46 1.57 -2.91 -2.26
N GLY A 47 2.35 -2.63 -1.23
CA GLY A 47 3.81 -2.66 -1.24
C GLY A 47 4.37 -3.62 -0.21
N ASN A 48 5.22 -4.56 -0.64
CA ASN A 48 5.88 -5.46 0.30
C ASN A 48 7.09 -4.77 0.96
N ASN A 49 7.10 -4.73 2.29
CA ASN A 49 8.19 -4.18 3.10
C ASN A 49 8.90 -5.26 3.93
N GLY A 50 8.62 -6.55 3.69
CA GLY A 50 9.23 -7.64 4.44
C GLY A 50 8.70 -9.03 4.11
N VAL A 51 8.63 -9.89 5.12
CA VAL A 51 8.03 -11.23 5.01
C VAL A 51 6.53 -11.11 5.25
N LEU A 52 5.71 -11.81 4.46
CA LEU A 52 4.27 -11.81 4.64
C LEU A 52 3.87 -12.72 5.81
N PHE A 53 3.29 -12.12 6.83
CA PHE A 53 2.63 -12.82 7.93
C PHE A 53 1.12 -12.92 7.69
N SER A 54 0.43 -13.79 8.44
CA SER A 54 -1.04 -13.96 8.35
C SER A 54 -1.80 -12.64 8.52
N GLU A 55 -1.32 -11.76 9.40
CA GLU A 55 -1.89 -10.43 9.64
C GLU A 55 -1.76 -9.53 8.41
N SER A 56 -0.64 -9.62 7.68
CA SER A 56 -0.43 -8.89 6.42
C SER A 56 -1.36 -9.39 5.32
N ALA A 57 -1.57 -10.70 5.23
CA ALA A 57 -2.51 -11.27 4.27
C ALA A 57 -3.95 -10.80 4.53
N LEU A 58 -4.40 -10.82 5.80
CA LEU A 58 -5.72 -10.31 6.20
C LEU A 58 -5.87 -8.82 5.91
N LYS A 59 -4.83 -8.02 6.18
CA LYS A 59 -4.79 -6.60 5.83
C LYS A 59 -4.96 -6.39 4.33
N GLY A 60 -4.21 -7.12 3.51
CA GLY A 60 -4.27 -7.05 2.05
C GLY A 60 -5.64 -7.43 1.51
N ALA A 61 -6.22 -8.53 1.99
CA ALA A 61 -7.55 -8.98 1.58
C ALA A 61 -8.62 -7.91 1.85
N HIS A 62 -8.67 -7.38 3.07
CA HIS A 62 -9.63 -6.34 3.44
C HIS A 62 -9.42 -5.04 2.63
N PHE A 63 -8.17 -4.70 2.32
CA PHE A 63 -7.87 -3.53 1.50
C PHE A 63 -8.34 -3.70 0.05
N ILE A 64 -8.13 -4.89 -0.53
CA ILE A 64 -8.60 -5.21 -1.89
C ILE A 64 -10.13 -5.15 -1.96
N GLU A 65 -10.83 -5.68 -0.97
CA GLU A 65 -12.29 -5.60 -0.89
C GLU A 65 -12.78 -4.14 -0.89
N LEU A 66 -12.13 -3.25 -0.14
CA LEU A 66 -12.43 -1.81 -0.13
C LEU A 66 -12.17 -1.15 -1.49
N CYS A 67 -11.08 -1.51 -2.17
CA CYS A 67 -10.77 -0.99 -3.51
C CYS A 67 -11.84 -1.44 -4.52
N CYS A 68 -12.21 -2.72 -4.50
CA CYS A 68 -13.27 -3.26 -5.35
C CYS A 68 -14.62 -2.55 -5.12
N GLN A 69 -15.01 -2.29 -3.86
CA GLN A 69 -16.25 -1.57 -3.55
C GLN A 69 -16.25 -0.12 -4.06
N ARG A 70 -15.08 0.54 -4.08
CA ARG A 70 -14.94 1.94 -4.49
C ARG A 70 -14.62 2.11 -5.98
N GLY A 71 -14.41 1.01 -6.72
CA GLY A 71 -13.95 1.07 -8.11
C GLY A 71 -12.55 1.64 -8.26
N ILE A 72 -11.70 1.44 -7.24
CA ILE A 72 -10.31 1.90 -7.24
C ILE A 72 -9.44 0.76 -7.81
N PRO A 73 -8.67 1.01 -8.89
CA PRO A 73 -7.72 0.05 -9.44
C PRO A 73 -6.53 -0.22 -8.52
#